data_AF-A0A1J4KFQ2-F1
#
_entry.id   AF-A0A1J4KFQ2-F1
#
_cell.length_a   1.000
_cell.length_b   1.000
_cell.length_c   1.000
_cell.angle_alpha   90.00
_cell.angle_beta   90.00
_cell.angle_gamma   90.00
#
_symmetry.space_group_name_H-M   'P 1'
#
loop_
_entity.id
_entity.type
_entity.pdbx_description
1 polymer ?
#
loop_
_entity_poly.entity_id
_entity_poly.type
_entity_poly.pdbx_seq_one_letter_code
_entity_poly.pdbx_strand_id
1 'polypeptide(L)' 'MIEHTQTIAFAGGDTIDNFKRHIVIQIFFLKYPTCDVYVLKNFSFEIKPEQMGALDGHSCSGISTCAHLLE' A
#
# COMPACT_ATOMS: atom_id res chain seq x y z
N MET A 1 -2.84 -13.85 -17.74
CA MET A 1 -1.71 -13.51 -16.84
C MET A 1 -1.32 -12.10 -17.22
N ILE A 2 -1.63 -11.11 -16.39
CA ILE A 2 -1.35 -9.70 -16.72
C ILE A 2 0.05 -9.43 -16.19
N GLU A 3 1.03 -9.40 -17.08
CA GLU A 3 2.39 -9.01 -16.74
C GLU A 3 2.44 -7.48 -16.67
N HIS A 4 2.41 -6.94 -15.44
CA HIS A 4 2.60 -5.52 -15.19
C HIS A 4 4.09 -5.25 -14.98
N THR A 5 4.70 -4.47 -15.87
CA THR A 5 6.08 -4.00 -15.75
C THR A 5 6.05 -2.53 -15.32
N GLN A 6 6.66 -2.22 -14.18
CA GLN A 6 6.75 -0.86 -13.66
C GLN A 6 7.56 0.01 -14.64
N THR A 7 6.99 1.11 -15.13
CA THR A 7 7.63 2.04 -16.09
C THR A 7 8.70 2.93 -15.42
N ILE A 8 8.69 3.00 -14.09
CA ILE A 8 9.61 3.82 -13.30
C ILE A 8 10.96 3.12 -13.14
N ALA A 9 12.05 3.84 -13.42
CA ALA A 9 13.40 3.31 -13.27
C ALA A 9 13.72 3.06 -11.78
N PHE A 10 13.65 1.80 -11.36
CA PHE A 10 14.04 1.36 -10.02
C PHE A 10 15.56 1.16 -9.96
N ALA A 11 16.26 2.01 -9.22
CA ALA A 11 17.73 2.08 -9.20
C ALA A 11 18.40 1.24 -8.09
N GLY A 12 17.64 0.50 -7.28
CA GLY A 12 18.22 -0.37 -6.25
C GLY A 12 17.21 -0.95 -5.26
N GLY A 13 17.52 -2.13 -4.73
CA GLY A 13 16.75 -2.85 -3.71
C GLY A 13 17.16 -4.33 -3.68
N ASP A 14 16.84 -5.01 -2.59
CA ASP A 14 17.07 -6.45 -2.47
C ASP A 14 15.97 -7.24 -3.18
N THR A 15 16.38 -8.23 -3.98
CA THR A 15 15.44 -9.19 -4.55
C THR A 15 15.10 -10.22 -3.47
N ILE A 16 13.83 -10.26 -3.06
CA ILE A 16 13.37 -11.23 -2.07
C ILE A 16 13.06 -12.53 -2.80
N ASP A 17 13.93 -13.55 -2.60
CA ASP A 17 13.63 -14.90 -3.05
C ASP A 17 12.44 -15.47 -2.27
N ASN A 18 11.51 -16.10 -2.99
CA ASN A 18 10.34 -16.78 -2.44
C ASN A 18 9.40 -15.90 -1.59
N PHE A 19 8.95 -14.76 -2.16
CA PHE A 19 7.97 -13.88 -1.54
C PHE A 19 6.67 -14.63 -1.16
N LYS A 20 6.44 -14.80 0.15
CA LYS A 20 5.29 -15.57 0.70
C LYS A 20 3.93 -14.91 0.51
N ARG A 21 3.84 -13.72 -0.11
CA ARG A 21 2.59 -12.98 -0.35
C ARG A 21 1.79 -12.64 0.92
N HIS A 22 2.47 -12.53 2.06
CA HIS A 22 1.91 -12.02 3.30
C HIS A 22 2.26 -10.54 3.41
N ILE A 23 1.25 -9.67 3.39
CA ILE A 23 1.42 -8.22 3.39
C ILE A 23 0.78 -7.68 4.67
N VAL A 24 1.53 -6.88 5.41
CA VAL A 24 1.03 -6.19 6.61
C VAL A 24 1.35 -4.71 6.46
N ILE A 25 0.31 -3.88 6.40
CA ILE A 25 0.42 -2.42 6.40
C ILE A 25 0.11 -1.94 7.82
N GLN A 26 1.03 -1.19 8.41
CA GLN A 26 0.86 -0.56 9.72
C GLN A 26 1.25 0.91 9.63
N ILE A 27 0.29 1.79 9.83
CA ILE A 27 0.43 3.24 9.68
C ILE A 27 -0.07 3.90 10.95
N PHE A 28 0.86 4.49 11.72
CA PHE A 28 0.50 5.21 12.95
C PHE A 28 -0.12 6.57 12.63
N PHE A 29 0.55 7.37 11.79
CA PHE A 29 0.02 8.63 11.27
C PHE A 29 0.54 8.88 9.86
N LEU A 30 -0.35 9.24 8.94
CA LEU A 30 0.02 9.67 7.60
C LEU A 30 -0.67 11.00 7.28
N LYS A 31 0.13 11.98 6.85
CA LYS A 31 -0.31 13.34 6.50
C LYS A 31 0.47 13.78 5.26
N TYR A 32 -0.24 14.32 4.27
CA TYR A 32 0.42 14.95 3.13
C TYR A 32 0.95 16.33 3.50
N PRO A 33 2.12 16.76 2.98
CA PRO A 33 2.63 18.11 3.25
C PRO A 33 1.67 19.22 2.84
N THR A 34 0.85 18.95 1.81
CA THR A 34 -0.13 19.87 1.23
C THR A 34 -1.47 19.91 1.96
N CYS A 35 -1.70 19.04 2.95
CA CYS A 35 -2.97 18.96 3.67
C CYS A 35 -2.72 19.04 5.17
N ASP A 36 -3.43 19.92 5.87
CA ASP A 36 -3.23 20.05 7.33
C ASP A 36 -3.89 18.93 8.16
N VAL A 37 -4.67 18.06 7.50
CA VAL A 37 -5.36 16.91 8.10
C VAL A 37 -4.58 15.61 7.90
N TYR A 38 -4.65 14.71 8.89
CA TYR A 38 -4.13 13.35 8.72
C TYR A 38 -5.10 12.54 7.84
N VAL A 39 -4.54 11.87 6.85
CA VAL A 39 -5.28 11.02 5.91
C VAL A 39 -5.52 9.64 6.50
N LEU A 40 -4.52 9.09 7.21
CA LEU A 40 -4.65 7.85 7.96
C LEU A 40 -4.16 8.08 9.40
N LYS A 41 -4.94 7.61 10.37
CA LYS A 41 -4.58 7.60 11.79
C LYS A 41 -4.79 6.20 12.33
N ASN A 42 -3.73 5.61 12.88
CA ASN A 42 -3.74 4.31 13.55
C ASN A 42 -4.39 3.20 12.72
N PHE A 43 -3.99 3.12 11.44
CA PHE A 43 -4.53 2.18 10.46
C PHE A 43 -3.60 0.96 10.35
N SER A 44 -4.15 -0.22 10.55
CA SER A 44 -3.43 -1.49 10.38
C SER A 44 -4.28 -2.45 9.56
N PHE A 45 -3.69 -3.08 8.56
CA PHE A 45 -4.35 -4.04 7.69
C PHE A 45 -3.41 -5.17 7.29
N GLU A 46 -3.95 -6.37 7.20
CA GLU A 46 -3.20 -7.59 6.91
C GLU A 46 -3.87 -8.37 5.78
N ILE A 47 -3.10 -8.77 4.77
CA ILE A 47 -3.50 -9.66 3.69
C ILE A 47 -2.66 -10.92 3.81
N LYS A 48 -3.30 -12.05 4.13
CA LYS A 48 -2.63 -13.35 4.15
C LYS A 48 -2.45 -13.89 2.73
N PRO A 49 -1.53 -14.84 2.53
CA PRO A 49 -1.34 -15.47 1.24
C PRO A 49 -2.67 -16.03 0.71
N GLU A 50 -2.91 -15.85 -0.59
CA GLU A 50 -4.12 -16.32 -1.30
C GLU A 50 -5.44 -15.65 -0.89
N GLN A 51 -5.41 -14.63 -0.04
CA GLN A 51 -6.58 -13.81 0.26
C GLN A 51 -6.67 -12.59 -0.66
N MET A 52 -7.89 -12.25 -1.08
CA MET A 52 -8.17 -10.99 -1.75
C MET A 52 -8.81 -10.02 -0.75
N GLY A 53 -8.17 -8.88 -0.54
CA GLY A 53 -8.71 -7.77 0.24
C GLY A 53 -9.39 -6.75 -0.67
N ALA A 54 -10.51 -6.19 -0.24
CA ALA A 54 -11.12 -5.03 -0.87
C ALA A 54 -10.99 -3.82 0.08
N LEU A 55 -10.44 -2.71 -0.43
CA LEU A 55 -10.44 -1.42 0.24
C LEU A 55 -11.62 -0.61 -0.31
N ASP A 56 -12.63 -0.39 0.53
CA ASP A 56 -13.78 0.45 0.23
C ASP A 56 -13.92 1.56 1.28
N GLY A 57 -14.50 2.68 0.88
CA GLY A 57 -14.67 3.83 1.74
C GLY A 57 -15.01 5.09 0.97
N HIS A 58 -15.41 6.13 1.71
CA HIS A 58 -15.81 7.41 1.13
C HIS A 58 -14.63 8.09 0.42
N SER A 59 -14.92 8.93 -0.58
CA SER A 59 -13.93 9.81 -1.21
C SER A 59 -13.14 10.59 -0.14
N CYS A 60 -11.82 10.69 -0.33
CA CYS A 60 -10.83 11.27 0.62
C CYS A 60 -10.55 10.47 1.90
N SER A 61 -10.97 9.21 2.00
CA SER A 61 -10.64 8.33 3.15
C SER A 61 -9.21 7.78 3.17
N GLY A 62 -8.42 8.03 2.11
CA GLY A 62 -7.04 7.55 2.01
C GLY A 62 -6.84 6.23 1.25
N ILE A 63 -7.88 5.70 0.59
CA ILE A 63 -7.80 4.45 -0.19
C ILE A 63 -6.69 4.49 -1.25
N SER A 64 -6.64 5.55 -2.06
CA SER A 64 -5.60 5.72 -3.08
C SER A 64 -4.20 5.82 -2.47
N THR A 65 -4.11 6.31 -1.23
CA THR A 65 -2.84 6.38 -0.50
C THR A 65 -2.36 5.00 -0.10
N CYS A 66 -3.25 4.12 0.37
CA CYS A 66 -2.91 2.73 0.66
C CYS A 66 -2.46 1.96 -0.59
N ALA A 67 -3.11 2.20 -1.74
CA ALA A 67 -2.70 1.59 -3.00
C ALA A 67 -1.32 2.08 -3.45
N HIS A 68 -1.03 3.38 -3.33
CA HIS A 68 0.26 3.96 -3.70
C HIS A 68 1.42 3.52 -2.78
N LEU A 69 1.13 3.07 -1.56
CA LEU A 69 2.15 2.49 -0.67
C LEU A 69 2.52 1.04 -1.03
N LEU A 70 1.69 0.38 -1.85
CA LEU A 70 1.91 -0.98 -2.33
C LEU A 70 2.57 -1.03 -3.72
N GLU A 71 2.54 0.09 -4.45
CA GLU A 71 3.21 0.28 -5.74
C GLU A 71 4.70 0.61 -5.54
#